data_AF-A0A1V4R7H9-F1
#
_entry.id   AF-A0A1V4R7H9-F1
#
_cell.length_a   1.000
_cell.length_b   1.000
_cell.length_c   1.000
_cell.angle_alpha   90.00
_cell.angle_beta   90.00
_cell.angle_gamma   90.00
#
_symmetry.space_group_name_H-M   'P 1'
#
loop_
_entity.id
_entity.type
_entity.pdbx_description
1 polymer ?
#
loop_
_entity_poly.entity_id
_entity_poly.type
_entity_poly.pdbx_seq_one_letter_code
_entity_poly.pdbx_strand_id
1 'polypeptide(L)'
;MIRIILFVDFVAILILFLYFDKIYILNTQVAFGSLCLVVFASYKSYKNNINNQIKTNNTNMPDKIDKIDDPYDLYSNTNIEIKKPKQNNIKNLSNSITAFASIYRILSYMVLIFGFYLLNTNHILNPIAYLIGLSILPFGILTYMATNITKRKK
;
A
#
# COMPACT_ATOMS: atom_id res chain seq x y z
N MET A 1 4.65 -12.63 -10.94
CA MET A 1 3.54 -11.68 -10.72
C MET A 1 3.65 -10.45 -11.62
N ILE A 2 4.58 -9.52 -11.40
CA ILE A 2 4.61 -8.23 -12.15
C ILE A 2 4.62 -8.40 -13.68
N ARG A 3 5.39 -9.37 -14.20
CA ARG A 3 5.47 -9.68 -15.65
C ARG A 3 4.11 -10.08 -16.25
N ILE A 4 3.29 -10.79 -15.47
CA ILE A 4 1.96 -11.24 -15.93
C ILE A 4 0.98 -10.07 -15.92
N ILE A 5 1.05 -9.19 -14.92
CA ILE A 5 0.21 -7.98 -14.86
C ILE A 5 0.53 -7.07 -16.06
N LEU A 6 1.82 -6.85 -16.37
CA LEU A 6 2.23 -6.06 -17.53
C LEU A 6 1.81 -6.71 -18.85
N PHE A 7 1.83 -8.04 -18.94
CA PHE A 7 1.34 -8.74 -20.12
C PHE A 7 -0.17 -8.58 -20.30
N VAL A 8 -0.95 -8.69 -19.22
CA VAL A 8 -2.41 -8.46 -19.25
C VAL A 8 -2.72 -7.02 -19.65
N ASP A 9 -2.01 -6.03 -19.10
CA ASP A 9 -2.14 -4.63 -19.49
C ASP A 9 -1.78 -4.41 -20.97
N PHE A 10 -0.67 -4.98 -21.45
CA PHE A 10 -0.29 -4.90 -22.86
C PHE A 10 -1.37 -5.46 -23.80
N VAL A 11 -1.94 -6.63 -23.46
CA VAL A 11 -3.05 -7.22 -24.23
C VAL A 11 -4.29 -6.31 -24.18
N ALA A 12 -4.63 -5.73 -23.03
CA ALA A 12 -5.74 -4.80 -22.89
C ALA A 12 -5.55 -3.54 -23.74
N ILE A 13 -4.34 -2.95 -23.73
CA ILE A 13 -3.99 -1.79 -24.57
C ILE A 13 -4.13 -2.15 -26.05
N LEU A 14 -3.65 -3.32 -26.47
CA LEU A 14 -3.73 -3.75 -27.87
C LEU A 14 -5.19 -3.91 -28.32
N ILE A 15 -6.04 -4.50 -27.49
CA ILE A 15 -7.48 -4.61 -27.76
C ILE A 15 -8.12 -3.21 -27.84
N LEU A 16 -7.84 -2.34 -26.87
CA LEU A 16 -8.38 -0.98 -26.86
C LEU A 16 -7.93 -0.19 -28.10
N PHE A 17 -6.67 -0.34 -28.53
CA PHE A 17 -6.13 0.33 -29.71
C PHE A 17 -6.78 -0.12 -31.02
N LEU A 18 -7.19 -1.38 -31.13
CA LEU A 18 -7.84 -1.91 -32.34
C LEU A 18 -9.31 -1.49 -32.47
N TYR A 19 -10.01 -1.32 -31.35
CA TYR A 19 -11.47 -1.15 -31.34
C TYR A 19 -11.95 0.22 -30.87
N PHE A 20 -11.12 1.01 -30.18
CA PHE A 20 -11.54 2.25 -29.52
C PHE A 20 -10.56 3.41 -29.76
N ASP A 21 -11.02 4.62 -29.45
CA ASP A 21 -10.23 5.84 -29.55
C ASP A 21 -9.17 5.95 -28.45
N LYS A 22 -8.18 6.83 -28.70
CA LYS A 22 -7.09 7.16 -27.75
C LYS A 22 -7.58 7.59 -26.36
N ILE A 23 -8.78 8.17 -26.28
CA ILE A 23 -9.42 8.58 -25.01
C ILE A 23 -9.63 7.35 -24.09
N TYR A 24 -10.04 6.21 -24.65
CA TYR A 24 -10.24 4.99 -23.86
C TYR A 24 -8.91 4.49 -23.28
N ILE A 25 -7.86 4.44 -24.10
CA ILE A 25 -6.52 4.07 -23.66
C ILE A 25 -6.06 5.01 -22.54
N LEU A 26 -6.21 6.32 -22.70
CA LEU A 26 -5.82 7.30 -21.69
C LEU A 26 -6.53 7.06 -20.35
N ASN A 27 -7.84 6.85 -20.36
CA ASN A 27 -8.63 6.57 -19.15
C ASN A 27 -8.14 5.29 -18.45
N THR A 28 -7.96 4.21 -19.21
CA THR A 28 -7.47 2.93 -18.70
C THR A 28 -6.07 3.07 -18.10
N GLN A 29 -5.17 3.80 -18.75
CA GLN A 29 -3.78 3.96 -18.31
C GLN A 29 -3.65 4.88 -17.08
N VAL A 30 -4.43 5.95 -16.99
CA VAL A 30 -4.47 6.80 -15.78
C VAL A 30 -4.98 5.99 -14.59
N ALA A 31 -6.04 5.20 -14.76
CA ALA A 31 -6.57 4.32 -13.72
C ALA A 31 -5.56 3.24 -13.31
N PHE A 32 -4.98 2.52 -14.28
CA PHE A 32 -4.02 1.45 -14.03
C PHE A 32 -2.75 1.96 -13.36
N GLY A 33 -2.17 3.06 -13.85
CA GLY A 33 -0.93 3.63 -13.32
C GLY A 33 -1.10 4.14 -11.88
N SER A 34 -2.17 4.88 -11.61
CA SER A 34 -2.46 5.36 -10.26
C SER A 34 -2.77 4.22 -9.28
N LEU A 35 -3.49 3.19 -9.72
CA LEU A 35 -3.73 1.98 -8.92
C LEU A 35 -2.42 1.22 -8.61
N CYS A 36 -1.51 1.12 -9.59
CA CYS A 36 -0.19 0.53 -9.37
C CYS A 36 0.60 1.29 -8.30
N LEU A 37 0.55 2.63 -8.31
CA LEU A 37 1.17 3.46 -7.28
C LEU A 37 0.59 3.18 -5.89
N VAL A 38 -0.74 3.06 -5.77
CA VAL A 38 -1.40 2.71 -4.50
C VAL A 38 -0.92 1.36 -3.98
N VAL A 39 -0.84 0.35 -4.84
CA VAL A 39 -0.39 -0.99 -4.44
C VAL A 39 1.08 -0.99 -4.04
N PHE A 40 1.95 -0.31 -4.80
CA PHE A 40 3.35 -0.20 -4.47
C PHE A 40 3.59 0.55 -3.16
N ALA A 41 2.90 1.69 -2.97
CA ALA A 41 2.97 2.46 -1.74
C ALA A 41 2.47 1.64 -0.53
N SER A 42 1.41 0.86 -0.71
CA SER A 42 0.87 -0.03 0.33
C SER A 42 1.85 -1.14 0.67
N TYR A 43 2.51 -1.76 -0.31
CA TYR A 43 3.55 -2.76 -0.07
C TYR A 43 4.73 -2.16 0.71
N LYS A 44 5.23 -0.99 0.30
CA LYS A 44 6.34 -0.31 0.99
C LYS A 44 5.95 0.05 2.44
N SER A 45 4.75 0.59 2.62
CA SER A 45 4.16 0.92 3.92
C SER A 45 4.11 -0.29 4.84
N TYR A 46 3.54 -1.39 4.35
CA TYR A 46 3.43 -2.64 5.08
C TYR A 46 4.80 -3.21 5.46
N LYS A 47 5.73 -3.30 4.49
CA LYS A 47 7.09 -3.80 4.74
C LYS A 47 7.82 -2.98 5.81
N ASN A 48 7.67 -1.66 5.78
CA ASN A 48 8.29 -0.79 6.79
C ASN A 48 7.69 -1.03 8.19
N ASN A 49 6.37 -1.20 8.29
CA ASN A 49 5.69 -1.48 9.55
C ASN A 49 6.13 -2.82 10.15
N ILE A 50 6.20 -3.87 9.34
CA ILE A 50 6.67 -5.19 9.79
C ILE A 50 8.14 -5.13 10.25
N ASN A 51 9.01 -4.47 9.49
CA ASN A 51 10.42 -4.31 9.89
C ASN A 51 10.57 -3.54 11.20
N ASN A 52 9.74 -2.51 11.41
CA ASN A 52 9.73 -1.79 12.68
C ASN A 52 9.27 -2.68 13.83
N GLN A 53 8.24 -3.52 13.64
CA GLN A 53 7.79 -4.48 14.66
C GLN A 53 8.90 -5.49 15.00
N ILE A 54 9.58 -6.05 14.00
CA ILE A 54 10.69 -6.98 14.24
C ILE A 54 11.83 -6.29 15.03
N LYS A 55 12.15 -5.04 14.69
CA LYS A 55 13.18 -4.27 15.42
C LYS A 55 12.76 -3.98 16.87
N THR A 56 11.50 -3.59 17.10
CA THR A 56 11.00 -3.34 18.46
C THR A 56 10.96 -4.60 19.29
N ASN A 57 10.62 -5.76 18.71
CA ASN A 57 10.59 -7.03 19.45
C ASN A 57 11.99 -7.56 19.78
N ASN A 58 12.99 -7.28 18.93
CA ASN A 58 14.39 -7.70 19.17
C ASN A 58 15.13 -6.81 20.17
N THR A 59 14.73 -5.55 20.32
CA THR A 59 15.12 -4.75 21.47
C THR A 59 14.23 -5.17 22.61
N ASN A 60 14.72 -5.66 23.75
CA ASN A 60 13.90 -6.03 24.94
C ASN A 60 13.20 -4.80 25.56
N MET A 61 12.48 -4.05 24.76
CA MET A 61 11.82 -2.80 25.05
C MET A 61 10.34 -3.15 25.12
N PRO A 62 9.67 -2.92 26.27
CA PRO A 62 8.32 -3.42 26.50
C PRO A 62 7.40 -2.98 25.37
N ASP A 63 6.66 -3.94 24.81
CA ASP A 63 5.75 -3.71 23.72
C ASP A 63 4.59 -2.80 24.19
N LYS A 64 3.78 -2.32 23.25
CA LYS A 64 2.63 -1.48 23.61
C LYS A 64 1.64 -2.19 24.52
N ILE A 65 1.57 -3.52 24.44
CA ILE A 65 0.74 -4.36 25.31
C ILE A 65 1.32 -4.34 26.73
N ASP A 66 2.63 -4.58 26.88
CA ASP A 66 3.31 -4.52 28.18
C ASP A 66 3.14 -3.17 28.89
N LYS A 67 3.14 -2.06 28.14
CA LYS A 67 2.92 -0.71 28.69
C LYS A 67 1.46 -0.40 29.04
N ILE A 68 0.51 -1.15 28.50
CA ILE A 68 -0.91 -1.05 28.85
C ILE A 68 -1.19 -1.93 30.07
N ASP A 69 -0.59 -3.12 30.12
CA ASP A 69 -0.76 -4.09 31.19
C ASP A 69 0.03 -3.71 32.46
N ASP A 70 1.22 -3.12 32.33
CA ASP A 70 1.99 -2.54 33.44
C ASP A 70 2.59 -1.17 33.06
N PRO A 71 1.79 -0.09 33.10
CA PRO A 71 2.23 1.25 32.72
C PRO A 71 3.37 1.80 33.59
N TYR A 72 3.62 1.20 34.76
CA TYR A 72 4.62 1.64 35.72
C TYR A 72 5.73 0.62 35.98
N ASP A 73 5.71 -0.54 35.33
CA ASP A 73 6.68 -1.64 35.45
C ASP A 73 6.99 -1.99 36.92
N LEU A 74 5.94 -1.95 37.76
CA LEU A 74 6.00 -2.02 39.23
C LEU A 74 6.50 -3.37 39.75
N TYR A 75 6.42 -4.41 38.92
CA TYR A 75 6.80 -5.77 39.26
C TYR A 75 8.06 -6.27 38.55
N SER A 76 8.78 -5.41 37.82
CA SER A 76 10.11 -5.78 37.33
C SER A 76 11.07 -5.97 38.51
N ASN A 77 11.79 -7.10 38.54
CA ASN A 77 12.75 -7.46 39.59
C ASN A 77 14.04 -6.63 39.52
N THR A 78 13.93 -5.30 39.45
CA THR A 78 15.06 -4.38 39.51
C THR A 78 14.78 -3.34 40.58
N ASN A 79 15.70 -3.24 41.54
CA ASN A 79 15.62 -2.45 42.77
C ASN A 79 14.95 -1.07 42.58
N ILE A 80 14.02 -0.79 43.49
CA ILE A 80 13.12 0.36 43.52
C ILE A 80 13.93 1.65 43.69
N GLU A 81 14.10 2.40 42.59
CA GLU A 81 14.29 3.85 42.62
C GLU A 81 13.14 4.50 41.83
N ILE A 82 12.34 5.31 42.52
CA ILE A 82 11.20 6.04 41.97
C ILE A 82 11.70 7.04 40.92
N LYS A 83 11.76 6.64 39.65
CA LYS A 83 12.17 7.48 38.53
C LYS A 83 11.01 8.39 38.09
N LYS A 84 11.19 9.71 38.29
CA LYS A 84 10.29 10.77 37.82
C LYS A 84 9.97 10.64 36.31
N PRO A 85 8.76 11.03 35.85
CA PRO A 85 8.30 10.78 34.49
C PRO A 85 9.12 11.61 33.50
N LYS A 86 10.00 10.96 32.74
CA LYS A 86 10.72 11.59 31.62
C LYS A 86 9.72 11.88 30.50
N GLN A 87 9.39 13.16 30.36
CA GLN A 87 8.58 13.72 29.28
C GLN A 87 9.28 13.52 27.93
N ASN A 88 9.06 12.36 27.30
CA ASN A 88 9.69 12.00 26.03
C ASN A 88 8.81 12.40 24.84
N ASN A 89 8.56 13.70 24.65
CA ASN A 89 7.79 14.21 23.50
C ASN A 89 8.43 13.85 22.14
N ILE A 90 9.72 13.50 22.10
CA ILE A 90 10.45 13.08 20.88
C ILE A 90 10.28 11.57 20.58
N LYS A 91 10.09 10.71 21.59
CA LYS A 91 9.82 9.28 21.36
C LYS A 91 8.40 9.03 20.82
N ASN A 92 7.49 9.96 21.10
CA ASN A 92 6.15 9.97 20.49
C ASN A 92 6.21 10.36 19.00
N LEU A 93 7.26 11.08 18.58
CA LEU A 93 7.52 11.41 17.17
C LEU A 93 8.13 10.23 16.39
N SER A 94 8.97 9.40 17.03
CA SER A 94 9.43 8.15 16.40
C SER A 94 8.33 7.10 16.29
N ASN A 95 7.38 7.07 17.23
CA ASN A 95 6.16 6.25 17.12
C ASN A 95 5.16 6.78 16.07
N SER A 96 5.33 8.00 15.56
CA SER A 96 4.61 8.48 14.37
C SER A 96 5.37 8.17 13.07
N ILE A 97 6.52 7.51 13.11
CA ILE A 97 7.16 6.96 11.88
C ILE A 97 6.38 5.76 11.33
N THR A 98 5.67 5.01 12.18
CA THR A 98 4.61 4.10 11.72
C THR A 98 3.44 4.85 11.07
N ALA A 99 3.21 6.13 11.39
CA ALA A 99 2.26 6.98 10.67
C ALA A 99 2.83 7.47 9.33
N PHE A 100 4.16 7.65 9.17
CA PHE A 100 4.76 7.95 7.86
C PHE A 100 4.63 6.80 6.85
N ALA A 101 4.50 5.55 7.29
CA ALA A 101 4.10 4.45 6.41
C ALA A 101 2.73 4.73 5.75
N SER A 102 1.81 5.42 6.45
CA SER A 102 0.52 5.81 5.88
C SER A 102 0.63 6.95 4.84
N ILE A 103 1.66 7.82 4.95
CA ILE A 103 1.79 9.01 4.08
C ILE A 103 1.95 8.62 2.61
N TYR A 104 2.74 7.58 2.32
CA TYR A 104 2.94 7.12 0.94
C TYR A 104 1.64 6.62 0.32
N ARG A 105 0.79 5.98 1.12
CA ARG A 105 -0.52 5.49 0.69
C ARG A 105 -1.50 6.63 0.47
N ILE A 106 -1.50 7.63 1.35
CA ILE A 106 -2.32 8.84 1.20
C ILE A 106 -1.93 9.59 -0.08
N LEU A 107 -0.63 9.80 -0.31
CA LEU A 107 -0.14 10.48 -1.50
C LEU A 107 -0.54 9.75 -2.79
N SER A 108 -0.50 8.42 -2.80
CA SER A 108 -0.92 7.64 -3.97
C SER A 108 -2.43 7.67 -4.20
N TYR A 109 -3.26 7.74 -3.15
CA TYR A 109 -4.68 8.04 -3.32
C TYR A 109 -4.93 9.45 -3.84
N MET A 110 -4.14 10.44 -3.44
CA MET A 110 -4.23 11.78 -4.01
C MET A 110 -3.93 11.74 -5.51
N VAL A 111 -2.93 10.98 -5.95
CA VAL A 111 -2.64 10.79 -7.38
C VAL A 111 -3.81 10.11 -8.11
N LEU A 112 -4.42 9.09 -7.50
CA LEU A 112 -5.61 8.42 -8.06
C LEU A 112 -6.80 9.38 -8.22
N ILE A 113 -7.14 10.12 -7.16
CA ILE A 113 -8.23 11.10 -7.16
C ILE A 113 -7.94 12.21 -8.17
N PHE A 114 -6.71 12.71 -8.20
CA PHE A 114 -6.30 13.78 -9.10
C PHE A 114 -6.29 13.31 -10.56
N GLY A 115 -5.86 12.08 -10.84
CA GLY A 115 -5.93 11.47 -12.16
C GLY A 115 -7.37 11.37 -12.68
N PHE A 116 -8.29 10.88 -11.83
CA PHE A 116 -9.72 10.86 -12.15
C PHE A 116 -10.27 12.28 -12.37
N TYR A 117 -9.92 13.22 -11.48
CA TYR A 117 -10.35 14.61 -11.55
C TYR A 117 -9.90 15.28 -12.84
N LEU A 118 -8.63 15.14 -13.25
CA LEU A 118 -8.10 15.70 -14.49
C LEU A 118 -8.80 15.16 -15.74
N LEU A 119 -9.20 13.89 -15.74
CA LEU A 119 -10.00 13.32 -16.83
C LEU A 119 -11.40 13.94 -16.86
N ASN A 120 -12.01 14.13 -15.68
CA ASN A 120 -13.34 14.68 -15.55
C ASN A 120 -13.41 16.18 -15.90
N THR A 121 -12.41 16.98 -15.48
CA THR A 121 -12.36 18.42 -15.78
C THR A 121 -12.22 18.70 -17.27
N ASN A 122 -11.56 17.81 -18.01
CA ASN A 122 -11.39 17.93 -19.45
C ASN A 122 -12.55 17.31 -20.24
N HIS A 123 -13.60 16.79 -19.58
CA HIS A 123 -14.73 16.08 -20.20
C HIS A 123 -14.35 14.88 -21.07
N ILE A 124 -13.14 14.33 -20.88
CA ILE A 124 -12.64 13.14 -21.58
C ILE A 124 -12.78 11.88 -20.74
N LEU A 125 -13.38 11.98 -19.54
CA LEU A 125 -13.61 10.84 -18.66
C LEU A 125 -14.59 9.86 -19.32
N ASN A 126 -14.12 8.64 -19.53
CA ASN A 126 -14.98 7.50 -19.85
C ASN A 126 -14.98 6.53 -18.65
N PRO A 127 -16.09 6.46 -17.88
CA PRO A 127 -16.16 5.66 -16.67
C PRO A 127 -15.91 4.17 -16.91
N ILE A 128 -16.38 3.63 -18.05
CA ILE A 128 -16.22 2.22 -18.40
C ILE A 128 -14.74 1.93 -18.67
N ALA A 129 -14.06 2.76 -19.46
CA ALA A 129 -12.63 2.62 -19.75
C ALA A 129 -11.77 2.75 -18.48
N TYR A 130 -12.16 3.65 -17.57
CA TYR A 130 -11.50 3.84 -16.29
C TYR A 130 -11.63 2.59 -15.39
N LEU A 131 -12.83 2.01 -15.30
CA LEU A 131 -13.10 0.77 -14.56
C LEU A 131 -12.33 -0.42 -15.14
N ILE A 132 -12.26 -0.53 -16.47
CA ILE A 132 -11.41 -1.53 -17.13
C ILE A 132 -9.96 -1.38 -16.63
N GLY A 133 -9.41 -0.17 -16.59
CA GLY A 133 -8.06 0.09 -16.09
C GLY A 133 -7.85 -0.36 -14.64
N LEU A 134 -8.82 -0.10 -13.76
CA LEU A 134 -8.77 -0.59 -12.38
C LEU A 134 -8.83 -2.12 -12.29
N SER A 135 -9.58 -2.78 -13.20
CA SER A 135 -9.74 -4.23 -13.22
C SER A 135 -8.50 -5.01 -13.67
N ILE A 136 -7.57 -4.36 -14.40
CA ILE A 136 -6.36 -5.02 -14.92
C ILE A 136 -5.55 -5.65 -13.80
N LEU A 137 -5.43 -4.97 -12.66
CA LEU A 137 -4.66 -5.44 -11.53
C LEU A 137 -5.24 -6.70 -10.87
N PRO A 138 -6.52 -6.74 -10.42
CA PRO A 138 -7.11 -7.94 -9.85
C PRO A 138 -7.15 -9.09 -10.86
N PHE A 139 -7.38 -8.81 -12.14
CA PHE A 139 -7.35 -9.83 -13.19
C PHE A 139 -5.94 -10.40 -13.40
N GLY A 140 -4.91 -9.55 -13.39
CA GLY A 140 -3.51 -9.94 -13.45
C GLY A 140 -3.06 -10.78 -12.23
N ILE A 141 -3.61 -10.51 -11.04
CA ILE A 141 -3.36 -11.32 -9.84
C ILE A 141 -4.05 -12.68 -9.96
N LEU A 142 -5.30 -12.72 -10.44
CA LEU A 142 -6.06 -13.96 -10.63
C LEU A 142 -5.38 -14.89 -11.63
N THR A 143 -4.94 -14.36 -12.77
CA THR A 143 -4.21 -15.13 -13.79
C THR A 143 -2.87 -15.64 -13.27
N TYR A 144 -2.15 -14.84 -12.47
CA TYR A 144 -0.94 -15.31 -11.79
C TYR A 144 -1.22 -16.46 -10.81
N MET A 145 -2.29 -16.37 -10.03
CA MET A 145 -2.65 -17.42 -9.08
C MET A 145 -3.04 -18.71 -9.80
N ALA A 146 -3.86 -18.62 -10.85
CA ALA A 146 -4.26 -19.77 -11.68
C ALA A 146 -3.05 -20.48 -12.30
N THR A 147 -2.13 -19.74 -12.91
CA THR A 147 -0.92 -20.31 -13.52
C THR A 147 0.00 -20.97 -12.48
N ASN A 148 0.08 -20.42 -11.28
CA ASN A 148 0.90 -20.98 -10.21
C ASN A 148 0.30 -22.28 -9.62
N ILE A 149 -1.02 -22.36 -9.51
CA ILE A 149 -1.71 -23.59 -9.08
C ILE A 149 -1.46 -24.73 -10.08
N THR A 150 -1.57 -24.46 -11.38
CA THR A 150 -1.32 -25.48 -12.42
C THR A 150 0.12 -25.99 -12.39
N LYS A 151 1.10 -25.12 -12.13
CA LYS A 151 2.51 -25.52 -11.97
C LYS A 151 2.76 -26.41 -10.75
N ARG A 152 1.99 -26.29 -9.67
CA ARG A 152 2.14 -27.13 -8.47
C ARG A 152 1.56 -28.54 -8.64
N LYS A 153 0.67 -28.75 -9.62
CA LYS A 153 0.06 -30.05 -9.90
C LYS A 153 0.88 -30.91 -10.87
N LYS A 154 1.94 -30.35 -11.46
CA LYS A 154 2.80 -31.02 -12.44
C LYS A 154 4.18 -31.22 -11.83
#